data_AF-A0A954JBZ3-F1
#
_entry.id   AF-A0A954JBZ3-F1
#
_cell.length_a   1.000
_cell.length_b   1.000
_cell.length_c   1.000
_cell.angle_alpha   90.00
_cell.angle_beta   90.00
_cell.angle_gamma   90.00
#
_symmetry.space_group_name_H-M   'P 1'
#
loop_
_entity.id
_entity.type
_entity.pdbx_description
1 polymer ?
#
loop_
_entity_poly.entity_id
_entity_poly.type
_entity_poly.pdbx_seq_one_letter_code
_entity_poly.pdbx_strand_id
1 'polypeptide(L)'
;MIGFSRRQFLGTAIASSAPLWSSSVFAQPEPTIDPIDAHVHVWTPDVTRFPLAENDVSVMQPASFTPQQLFAQCKPAGVKRIVLIQ
;
A
#
# COMPACT_ATOMS: atom_id res chain seq x y z
N MET A 1 43.97 23.09 12.90
CA MET A 1 42.76 22.25 12.88
C MET A 1 43.21 20.79 12.96
N ILE A 2 43.06 20.15 14.11
CA ILE A 2 43.46 18.75 14.33
C ILE A 2 42.33 17.88 13.76
N GLY A 3 42.61 17.16 12.66
CA GLY A 3 41.64 16.26 12.03
C GLY A 3 41.66 14.88 12.68
N PHE A 4 40.55 14.46 13.27
CA PHE A 4 40.39 13.10 13.77
C PHE A 4 40.16 12.12 12.61
N SER A 5 40.89 11.01 12.61
CA SER A 5 40.74 9.96 11.59
C SER A 5 39.65 8.97 11.98
N ARG A 6 38.90 8.47 10.99
CA ARG A 6 37.87 7.40 11.14
C ARG A 6 38.36 6.19 11.93
N ARG A 7 39.67 5.89 11.90
CA ARG A 7 40.28 4.78 12.65
C ARG A 7 40.38 5.03 14.16
N GLN A 8 40.45 6.28 14.60
CA GLN A 8 40.47 6.62 16.03
C GLN A 8 39.09 6.48 16.68
N PHE A 9 38.00 6.63 15.92
CA PHE A 9 36.64 6.45 16.45
C PHE A 9 36.28 4.98 16.70
N LEU A 10 36.84 4.05 15.92
CA LEU A 10 36.59 2.61 16.08
C LEU A 10 37.42 1.97 17.20
N GLY A 11 38.47 2.63 17.69
CA GLY A 11 39.39 2.07 18.68
C GLY A 11 38.94 2.18 20.13
N THR A 12 37.98 3.04 20.46
CA THR A 12 37.60 3.38 21.85
C THR A 12 36.39 2.62 22.40
N ALA A 13 35.81 1.68 21.66
CA ALA A 13 34.56 1.01 22.05
C ALA A 13 34.75 -0.38 22.72
N ILE A 14 35.89 -0.66 23.38
CA ILE A 14 36.14 -1.99 24.01
C ILE A 14 36.46 -1.92 25.51
N ALA A 15 35.86 -1.00 26.27
CA ALA A 15 35.99 -1.02 27.73
C ALA A 15 34.72 -0.55 28.43
N SER A 16 33.64 -1.32 28.30
CA SER A 16 32.48 -1.28 29.20
C SER A 16 31.83 -2.67 29.20
N SER A 17 32.30 -3.55 30.08
CA SER A 17 31.69 -4.86 30.33
C SER A 17 30.36 -4.67 31.08
N ALA A 18 29.27 -4.43 30.34
CA ALA A 18 27.92 -4.68 30.83
C ALA A 18 27.55 -6.14 30.47
N PRO A 19 26.82 -6.88 31.32
CA PRO A 19 26.39 -8.23 30.97
C PRO A 19 25.53 -8.14 29.71
N LEU A 20 26.02 -8.74 28.62
CA LEU A 20 25.27 -8.91 27.39
C LEU A 20 24.12 -9.88 27.68
N TRP A 21 23.01 -9.37 28.21
CA TRP A 21 21.72 -9.99 27.97
C TRP A 21 21.57 -10.00 26.45
N SER A 22 21.75 -11.18 25.88
CA SER A 22 21.44 -11.46 24.48
C SER A 22 19.94 -11.30 24.32
N SER A 23 19.49 -10.07 24.18
CA SER A 23 18.18 -9.75 23.66
C SER A 23 18.18 -10.24 22.23
N SER A 24 17.77 -11.49 22.03
CA SER A 24 17.37 -11.97 20.74
C SER A 24 16.22 -11.07 20.28
N VAL A 25 16.55 -10.03 19.51
CA VAL A 25 15.56 -9.27 18.76
C VAL A 25 15.08 -10.21 17.69
N PHE A 26 14.09 -11.04 18.03
CA PHE A 26 13.28 -11.68 17.02
C PHE A 26 12.60 -10.57 16.25
N ALA A 27 12.88 -10.49 14.95
CA ALA A 27 12.10 -9.67 14.05
C ALA A 27 10.62 -9.98 14.33
N GLN A 28 9.89 -8.99 14.85
CA GLN A 28 8.44 -9.13 14.95
C GLN A 28 7.94 -9.33 13.52
N PRO A 29 7.03 -10.28 13.27
CA PRO A 29 6.43 -10.39 11.95
C PRO A 29 5.86 -9.02 11.61
N GLU A 30 6.39 -8.40 10.56
CA GLU A 30 5.86 -7.15 10.04
C GLU A 30 4.36 -7.36 9.83
N PRO A 31 3.50 -6.44 10.30
CA PRO A 31 2.07 -6.57 10.11
C PRO A 31 1.80 -6.72 8.62
N THR A 32 1.24 -7.86 8.23
CA THR A 32 0.89 -8.09 6.84
C THR A 32 -0.25 -7.12 6.49
N ILE A 33 0.07 -6.07 5.74
CA ILE A 33 -0.94 -5.13 5.28
C ILE A 33 -1.72 -5.81 4.18
N ASP A 34 -2.99 -6.09 4.47
CA ASP A 34 -3.96 -6.55 3.49
C ASP A 34 -4.04 -5.55 2.31
N PRO A 35 -3.81 -5.99 1.06
CA PRO A 35 -3.86 -5.12 -0.11
C PRO A 35 -5.21 -4.40 -0.24
N ILE A 36 -5.15 -3.09 -0.47
CA ILE A 36 -6.31 -2.22 -0.67
C ILE A 36 -6.27 -1.66 -2.07
N ASP A 37 -7.38 -1.76 -2.80
CA ASP A 37 -7.61 -0.91 -3.97
C ASP A 37 -8.18 0.43 -3.49
N ALA A 38 -7.36 1.47 -3.58
CA ALA A 38 -7.63 2.76 -2.97
C ALA A 38 -8.59 3.64 -3.81
N HIS A 39 -8.88 3.27 -5.07
CA HIS A 39 -9.68 4.12 -5.94
C HIS A 39 -10.41 3.30 -7.00
N VAL A 40 -11.69 3.03 -6.78
CA VAL A 40 -12.55 2.34 -7.74
C VAL A 40 -13.84 3.10 -7.97
N HIS A 41 -14.27 3.17 -9.23
CA HIS A 41 -15.63 3.56 -9.60
C HIS A 41 -16.42 2.34 -10.07
N VAL A 42 -17.71 2.33 -9.78
CA VAL A 42 -18.70 1.41 -10.37
C VAL A 42 -19.77 2.27 -11.03
N TRP A 43 -20.31 1.81 -12.15
CA TRP A 43 -21.25 2.63 -12.91
C TRP A 43 -22.37 1.81 -13.55
N THR A 44 -23.49 2.51 -13.76
CA THR A 44 -24.72 2.05 -14.40
C THR A 44 -24.80 2.65 -15.81
N PRO A 45 -25.53 2.04 -16.76
CA PRO A 45 -25.75 2.65 -18.07
C PRO A 45 -26.79 3.80 -18.02
N ASP A 46 -27.40 4.07 -16.86
CA ASP A 46 -28.42 5.12 -16.69
C ASP A 46 -27.80 6.53 -16.64
N VAL A 47 -27.48 7.06 -17.82
CA VAL A 47 -26.94 8.42 -17.99
C VAL A 47 -27.99 9.52 -17.88
N THR A 48 -29.27 9.17 -17.82
CA THR A 48 -30.34 10.13 -17.51
C THR A 48 -30.28 10.52 -16.04
N ARG A 49 -30.08 9.53 -15.16
CA ARG A 49 -29.94 9.75 -13.72
C ARG A 49 -28.53 10.18 -13.32
N PHE A 50 -27.51 9.69 -14.02
CA PHE A 50 -26.10 10.02 -13.77
C PHE A 50 -25.45 10.59 -15.05
N PRO A 51 -25.69 11.87 -15.36
CA PRO A 51 -25.21 12.48 -16.60
C PRO A 51 -23.69 12.47 -16.71
N LEU A 52 -23.20 12.18 -17.91
CA LEU A 52 -21.80 12.36 -18.26
C LEU A 52 -21.52 13.86 -18.45
N ALA A 53 -20.33 14.29 -18.06
CA ALA A 53 -19.94 15.71 -18.16
C ALA A 53 -19.73 16.13 -19.62
N GLU A 54 -18.51 15.94 -20.15
CA GLU A 54 -18.16 16.34 -21.52
C GLU A 54 -18.08 15.13 -22.48
N ASN A 55 -18.32 13.93 -21.96
CA ASN A 55 -18.17 12.67 -22.69
C ASN A 55 -19.51 12.13 -23.20
N ASP A 56 -19.44 11.34 -24.27
CA ASP A 56 -20.58 10.58 -24.79
C ASP A 56 -20.59 9.14 -24.25
N VAL A 57 -21.76 8.50 -24.23
CA VAL A 57 -21.99 7.11 -23.76
C VAL A 57 -21.07 6.11 -24.47
N SER A 58 -20.65 6.40 -25.70
CA SER A 58 -19.72 5.57 -26.48
C SER A 58 -18.39 5.30 -25.77
N VAL A 59 -17.94 6.16 -24.85
CA VAL A 59 -16.71 5.97 -24.08
C VAL A 59 -16.88 5.06 -22.85
N MET A 60 -18.11 4.73 -22.47
CA MET A 60 -18.39 3.81 -21.37
C MET A 60 -18.17 2.38 -21.86
N GLN A 61 -16.92 1.90 -21.73
CA GLN A 61 -16.53 0.55 -22.09
C GLN A 61 -15.92 -0.16 -20.87
N PRO A 62 -16.63 -1.12 -20.27
CA PRO A 62 -18.00 -1.56 -20.58
C PRO A 62 -19.08 -0.50 -20.29
N ALA A 63 -20.26 -0.65 -20.89
CA ALA A 63 -21.40 0.26 -20.66
C ALA A 63 -21.85 0.32 -19.19
N SER A 64 -21.53 -0.72 -18.42
CA SER A 64 -21.70 -0.79 -16.98
C SER A 64 -20.56 -1.56 -16.34
N PHE A 65 -20.20 -1.19 -15.11
CA PHE A 65 -19.24 -1.93 -14.32
C PHE A 65 -19.82 -2.15 -12.92
N THR A 66 -20.17 -3.40 -12.63
CA THR A 66 -20.90 -3.78 -11.43
C THR A 66 -19.96 -4.22 -10.30
N PRO A 67 -20.43 -4.21 -9.05
CA PRO A 67 -19.67 -4.79 -7.94
C PRO A 67 -19.28 -6.26 -8.16
N GLN A 68 -20.11 -7.04 -8.86
CA GLN A 68 -19.80 -8.44 -9.16
C GLN A 68 -18.64 -8.57 -10.14
N GLN A 69 -18.60 -7.72 -11.18
CA GLN A 69 -17.49 -7.68 -12.14
C GLN A 69 -16.20 -7.21 -11.45
N LEU A 70 -16.29 -6.19 -10.60
CA LEU A 70 -15.19 -5.74 -9.75
C LEU A 70 -14.65 -6.88 -8.88
N PHE A 71 -15.51 -7.57 -8.13
CA PHE A 71 -15.08 -8.68 -7.28
C PHE A 71 -14.50 -9.87 -8.04
N ALA A 72 -14.97 -10.12 -9.27
CA ALA A 72 -14.40 -11.14 -10.14
C ALA A 72 -12.93 -10.84 -10.50
N GLN A 73 -12.53 -9.57 -10.50
CA GLN A 73 -11.14 -9.15 -10.73
C GLN A 73 -10.34 -9.06 -9.42
N CYS A 74 -10.90 -8.40 -8.39
CA CYS A 74 -10.20 -8.13 -7.14
C CYS A 74 -9.86 -9.40 -6.33
N LYS A 75 -10.78 -10.37 -6.29
CA LYS A 75 -10.59 -11.60 -5.50
C LYS A 75 -9.39 -12.44 -5.95
N PRO A 76 -9.25 -12.80 -7.25
CA PRO A 76 -8.07 -13.52 -7.71
C PRO A 76 -6.78 -12.68 -7.60
N ALA A 77 -6.88 -11.34 -7.64
CA ALA A 77 -5.74 -10.45 -7.41
C ALA A 77 -5.34 -10.30 -5.92
N GLY A 78 -6.07 -10.90 -4.98
CA GLY A 78 -5.76 -10.84 -3.55
C GLY A 78 -6.14 -9.54 -2.86
N VAL A 79 -6.86 -8.64 -3.55
CA VAL A 79 -7.36 -7.38 -2.97
C VAL A 79 -8.39 -7.71 -1.88
N LYS A 80 -8.19 -7.15 -0.68
CA LYS A 80 -9.01 -7.45 0.51
C LYS A 80 -10.01 -6.36 0.83
N ARG A 81 -9.68 -5.11 0.49
CA ARG A 81 -10.51 -3.94 0.74
C ARG A 81 -10.49 -3.04 -0.47
N ILE A 82 -11.60 -2.32 -0.66
CA ILE A 82 -11.81 -1.44 -1.81
C ILE A 82 -12.41 -0.15 -1.30
N VAL A 83 -11.89 0.97 -1.79
CA VAL A 83 -12.47 2.31 -1.59
C VAL A 83 -13.23 2.69 -2.85
N LEU A 84 -14.56 2.83 -2.70
CA LEU A 84 -15.42 3.32 -3.77
C LEU A 84 -15.41 4.86 -3.77
N ILE A 85 -15.17 5.44 -4.94
CA ILE A 85 -15.15 6.88 -5.16
C ILE A 85 -16.33 7.24 -6.07
N GLN A 86 -16.94 8.39 -5.81
CA GLN A 86 -17.99 8.98 -6.66
C GLN A 86 -17.36 9.74 -7.83
#